data_AF-A0A108U5K8-F1
#
_entry.id   AF-A0A108U5K8-F1
#
_cell.length_a   1.000
_cell.length_b   1.000
_cell.length_c   1.000
_cell.angle_alpha   90.00
_cell.angle_beta   90.00
_cell.angle_gamma   90.00
#
_symmetry.space_group_name_H-M   'P 1'
#
loop_
_entity.id
_entity.type
_entity.pdbx_description
1 polymer ?
#
loop_
_entity_poly.entity_id
_entity_poly.type
_entity_poly.pdbx_seq_one_letter_code
_entity_poly.pdbx_strand_id
1 'polypeptide(L)'
;MAYSDLRKKLLAESWLPLRDPKCWENVGGKAEVCNYLPEVESCSADGYCKMRFAHRELGLRIQVGTYGPYNQENTVGSGSATSVRFWSFRKLDTPAAAACPSRDFDQFLSKFASDTSLARTFTAPVVKVVELLSDGEGDRPRPVYMQAADYSGFKVRYADGGFHYVDGEGAIDASPLRLKVSKESQDKRLVRYGLNMSEGNSYRFENTNGCWLLTEDPEAPAP
;
A
#
# COMPACT_ATOMS: atom_id res chain seq x y z
N MET A 1 -1.73 27.44 -5.19
CA MET A 1 -1.33 26.62 -6.35
C MET A 1 -2.43 25.63 -6.67
N ALA A 2 -2.54 25.20 -7.92
CA ALA A 2 -3.47 24.13 -8.29
C ALA A 2 -3.03 22.82 -7.64
N TYR A 3 -3.99 21.98 -7.27
CA TYR A 3 -3.72 20.67 -6.70
C TYR A 3 -3.03 19.73 -7.70
N SER A 4 -3.46 19.74 -8.95
CA SER A 4 -2.85 18.97 -10.05
C SER A 4 -1.34 19.23 -10.18
N ASP A 5 -0.92 20.49 -10.07
CA ASP A 5 0.50 20.88 -10.08
C ASP A 5 1.27 20.31 -8.89
N LEU A 6 0.71 20.38 -7.68
CA LEU A 6 1.34 19.84 -6.48
C LEU A 6 1.48 18.32 -6.59
N ARG A 7 0.40 17.64 -6.97
CA ARG A 7 0.37 16.19 -7.17
C ARG A 7 1.44 15.76 -8.18
N LYS A 8 1.53 16.44 -9.33
CA LYS A 8 2.56 16.15 -10.34
C LYS A 8 3.97 16.27 -9.77
N LYS A 9 4.25 17.31 -8.99
CA LYS A 9 5.56 17.49 -8.33
C LYS A 9 5.86 16.40 -7.30
N LEU A 10 4.87 16.05 -6.47
CA LEU A 10 5.02 14.98 -5.47
C LEU A 10 5.35 13.64 -6.14
N LEU A 11 4.58 13.25 -7.17
CA LEU A 11 4.80 12.01 -7.91
C LEU A 11 6.16 11.98 -8.62
N ALA A 12 6.61 13.11 -9.17
CA ALA A 12 7.93 13.23 -9.79
C ALA A 12 9.08 13.01 -8.79
N GLU A 13 8.86 13.36 -7.52
CA GLU A 13 9.81 13.21 -6.41
C GLU A 13 9.56 11.93 -5.60
N SER A 14 9.05 10.87 -6.22
CA SER A 14 8.84 9.55 -5.60
C SER A 14 7.89 9.50 -4.38
N TRP A 15 7.09 10.55 -4.15
CA TRP A 15 5.96 10.44 -3.25
C TRP A 15 4.87 9.62 -3.94
N LEU A 16 4.25 8.70 -3.20
CA LEU A 16 3.08 7.98 -3.69
C LEU A 16 1.84 8.37 -2.89
N PRO A 17 0.64 8.31 -3.50
CA PRO A 17 -0.60 8.44 -2.79
C PRO A 17 -0.66 7.50 -1.59
N LEU A 18 -1.11 8.00 -0.43
CA LEU A 18 -1.31 7.18 0.76
C LEU A 18 -2.81 6.84 0.85
N ARG A 19 -3.13 5.58 0.54
CA ARG A 19 -4.48 5.03 0.52
C ARG A 19 -5.07 5.02 1.93
N ASP A 20 -6.26 5.60 2.07
CA ASP A 20 -7.08 5.46 3.26
C ASP A 20 -8.18 4.40 2.99
N PRO A 21 -8.18 3.26 3.72
CA PRO A 21 -9.20 2.21 3.52
C PRO A 21 -10.61 2.71 3.86
N LYS A 22 -10.75 3.79 4.64
CA LYS A 22 -12.02 4.39 5.04
C LYS A 22 -12.46 5.53 4.14
N CYS A 23 -11.79 5.80 3.03
CA CYS A 23 -12.14 6.90 2.13
C CYS A 23 -13.63 6.91 1.79
N TRP A 24 -14.19 5.77 1.34
CA TRP A 24 -15.61 5.65 0.98
C TRP A 24 -16.57 5.91 2.16
N GLU A 25 -16.21 5.47 3.37
CA GLU A 25 -16.99 5.80 4.57
C GLU A 25 -16.95 7.32 4.84
N ASN A 26 -15.75 7.90 4.79
CA ASN A 26 -15.49 9.30 5.12
C ASN A 26 -16.12 10.30 4.13
N VAL A 27 -16.33 9.89 2.89
CA VAL A 27 -16.97 10.72 1.83
C VAL A 27 -18.48 10.47 1.69
N GLY A 28 -19.06 9.63 2.55
CA GLY A 28 -20.50 9.35 2.54
C GLY A 28 -20.96 8.31 1.52
N GLY A 29 -20.09 7.38 1.11
CA GLY A 29 -20.43 6.21 0.32
C GLY A 29 -19.58 6.02 -0.94
N LYS A 30 -20.22 5.70 -2.07
CA LYS A 30 -19.56 5.31 -3.34
C LYS A 30 -18.99 6.48 -4.13
N ALA A 31 -18.43 7.50 -3.48
CA ALA A 31 -17.88 8.64 -4.20
C ALA A 31 -16.68 8.20 -5.04
N GLU A 32 -16.74 8.46 -6.34
CA GLU A 32 -15.72 8.07 -7.31
C GLU A 32 -14.36 8.72 -7.03
N VAL A 33 -14.33 9.80 -6.24
CA VAL A 33 -13.10 10.51 -5.84
C VAL A 33 -12.07 9.57 -5.22
N CYS A 34 -12.49 8.58 -4.43
CA CYS A 34 -11.61 7.57 -3.86
C CYS A 34 -10.98 6.65 -4.93
N ASN A 35 -11.61 6.51 -6.11
CA ASN A 35 -11.08 5.68 -7.19
C ASN A 35 -9.95 6.39 -7.95
N TYR A 36 -10.15 7.64 -8.38
CA TYR A 36 -9.14 8.36 -9.20
C TYR A 36 -8.13 9.16 -8.36
N LEU A 37 -8.44 9.50 -7.10
CA LEU A 37 -7.51 10.10 -6.12
C LEU A 37 -7.31 9.18 -4.92
N PRO A 38 -6.44 8.15 -5.04
CA PRO A 38 -6.16 7.22 -3.95
C PRO A 38 -5.61 7.89 -2.69
N GLU A 39 -5.04 9.09 -2.81
CA GLU A 39 -4.56 9.91 -1.71
C GLU A 39 -5.68 10.53 -0.84
N VAL A 40 -6.95 10.48 -1.25
CA VAL A 40 -8.05 11.12 -0.51
C VAL A 40 -8.33 10.35 0.78
N GLU A 41 -8.32 11.10 1.88
CA GLU A 41 -8.78 10.64 3.20
C GLU A 41 -10.28 10.92 3.37
N SER A 42 -10.69 12.14 3.06
CA SER A 42 -12.05 12.64 3.27
C SER A 42 -12.31 13.87 2.40
N CYS A 43 -13.55 14.07 1.96
CA CYS A 43 -14.02 15.28 1.30
C CYS A 43 -15.38 15.67 1.87
N SER A 44 -15.59 16.95 2.14
CA SER A 44 -16.89 17.51 2.52
C SER A 44 -17.65 18.01 1.29
N ALA A 45 -18.98 18.11 1.44
CA ALA A 45 -19.88 18.54 0.37
C ALA A 45 -19.63 19.97 -0.13
N ASP A 46 -18.98 20.82 0.68
CA ASP A 46 -18.57 22.18 0.32
C ASP A 46 -17.26 22.24 -0.50
N GLY A 47 -16.67 21.08 -0.80
CA GLY A 47 -15.50 20.96 -1.66
C GLY A 47 -14.16 21.01 -0.92
N TYR A 48 -14.14 20.95 0.40
CA TYR A 48 -12.89 20.78 1.15
C TYR A 48 -12.47 19.31 1.20
N CYS A 49 -11.24 18.99 0.78
CA CYS A 49 -10.69 17.65 0.85
C CYS A 49 -9.39 17.59 1.65
N LYS A 50 -9.19 16.47 2.34
CA LYS A 50 -7.91 16.07 2.94
C LYS A 50 -7.30 14.97 2.10
N MET A 51 -6.06 15.16 1.71
CA MET A 51 -5.30 14.21 0.90
C MET A 51 -3.95 13.90 1.56
N ARG A 52 -3.40 12.72 1.30
CA ARG A 52 -2.18 12.22 1.93
C ARG A 52 -1.27 11.55 0.91
N PHE A 53 0.02 11.88 0.98
CA PHE A 53 1.08 11.15 0.27
C PHE A 53 2.13 10.70 1.27
N ALA A 54 2.87 9.65 0.91
CA ALA A 54 4.00 9.16 1.69
C ALA A 54 5.26 9.04 0.85
N HIS A 55 6.40 9.21 1.51
CA HIS A 55 7.73 8.97 0.97
C HIS A 55 8.50 8.09 1.95
N ARG A 56 8.56 6.79 1.65
CA ARG A 56 9.13 5.76 2.53
C ARG A 56 10.58 6.04 2.91
N GLU A 57 11.44 6.35 1.93
CA GLU A 57 12.88 6.55 2.18
C GLU A 57 13.18 7.79 3.04
N LEU A 58 12.31 8.81 3.02
CA LEU A 58 12.42 9.97 3.89
C LEU A 58 11.76 9.74 5.25
N GLY A 59 10.97 8.67 5.40
CA GLY A 59 10.17 8.41 6.60
C GLY A 59 9.08 9.46 6.83
N LEU A 60 8.55 10.07 5.75
CA LEU A 60 7.60 11.19 5.83
C LEU A 60 6.26 10.88 5.17
N ARG A 61 5.20 11.47 5.72
CA ARG A 61 3.94 11.73 5.03
C ARG A 61 3.69 13.23 4.92
N ILE A 62 3.02 13.63 3.85
CA ILE A 62 2.49 14.97 3.65
C ILE A 62 0.97 14.89 3.68
N GLN A 63 0.35 15.75 4.49
CA GLN A 63 -1.09 15.97 4.46
C GLN A 63 -1.34 17.27 3.71
N VAL A 64 -2.25 17.24 2.74
CA VAL A 64 -2.64 18.37 1.89
C VAL A 64 -4.11 18.66 2.13
N GLY A 65 -4.43 19.91 2.46
CA GLY A 65 -5.80 20.41 2.47
C GLY A 65 -6.09 21.15 1.18
N THR A 66 -7.18 20.80 0.50
CA THR A 66 -7.62 21.45 -0.74
C THR A 66 -9.02 22.02 -0.59
N TYR A 67 -9.38 22.94 -1.48
CA TYR A 67 -10.75 23.43 -1.61
C TYR A 67 -11.10 23.65 -3.08
N GLY A 68 -12.27 23.17 -3.49
CA GLY A 68 -12.81 23.37 -4.83
C GLY A 68 -13.56 22.13 -5.35
N PRO A 69 -14.01 22.16 -6.60
CA PRO A 69 -14.68 21.03 -7.23
C PRO A 69 -13.74 19.82 -7.35
N TYR A 70 -14.04 18.74 -6.63
CA TYR A 70 -13.14 17.58 -6.55
C TYR A 70 -13.39 16.50 -7.62
N ASN A 71 -14.12 16.79 -8.69
CA ASN A 71 -14.27 15.84 -9.80
C ASN A 71 -12.94 15.64 -10.57
N GLN A 72 -12.83 14.54 -11.32
CA GLN A 72 -11.58 14.13 -11.96
C GLN A 72 -11.01 15.20 -12.90
N GLU A 73 -11.85 15.80 -13.74
CA GLU A 73 -11.45 16.83 -14.70
C GLU A 73 -10.88 18.09 -14.00
N ASN A 74 -11.54 18.54 -12.93
CA ASN A 74 -11.17 19.75 -12.20
C ASN A 74 -9.96 19.57 -11.27
N THR A 75 -9.68 18.33 -10.87
CA THR A 75 -8.70 18.04 -9.81
C THR A 75 -7.41 17.43 -10.34
N VAL A 76 -7.50 16.56 -11.35
CA VAL A 76 -6.35 15.86 -11.93
C VAL A 76 -5.99 16.41 -13.31
N GLY A 77 -6.92 17.08 -14.00
CA GLY A 77 -6.69 17.74 -15.28
C GLY A 77 -5.85 19.02 -15.20
N SER A 78 -5.75 19.74 -16.31
CA SER A 78 -5.04 21.03 -16.40
C SER A 78 -5.77 22.22 -15.75
N GLY A 79 -6.91 21.97 -15.09
CA GLY A 79 -7.72 22.98 -14.43
C GLY A 79 -7.10 23.52 -13.14
N SER A 80 -7.42 24.78 -12.82
CA SER A 80 -7.04 25.45 -11.56
C SER A 80 -8.14 25.41 -10.49
N ALA A 81 -9.23 24.65 -10.74
CA ALA A 81 -10.45 24.68 -9.96
C ALA A 81 -10.27 24.20 -8.52
N THR A 82 -9.45 23.18 -8.29
CA THR A 82 -9.09 22.71 -6.93
C THR A 82 -7.78 23.33 -6.48
N SER A 83 -7.87 24.18 -5.47
CA SER A 83 -6.73 24.92 -4.92
C SER A 83 -6.20 24.29 -3.64
N VAL A 84 -4.89 24.21 -3.52
CA VAL A 84 -4.22 23.84 -2.27
C VAL A 84 -4.36 24.99 -1.26
N ARG A 85 -4.82 24.67 -0.05
CA ARG A 85 -4.99 25.61 1.06
C ARG A 85 -3.84 25.53 2.05
N PHE A 86 -3.39 24.33 2.35
CA PHE A 86 -2.23 24.10 3.20
C PHE A 86 -1.59 22.74 2.89
N TRP A 87 -0.37 22.56 3.36
CA TRP A 87 0.24 21.25 3.55
C TRP A 87 1.03 21.19 4.84
N SER A 88 1.24 20.00 5.37
CA SER A 88 2.11 19.77 6.52
C SER A 88 2.81 18.42 6.40
N PHE A 89 4.06 18.37 6.85
CA PHE A 89 4.83 17.13 6.93
C PHE A 89 4.68 16.51 8.30
N ARG A 90 4.59 15.18 8.34
CA ARG A 90 4.65 14.38 9.56
C ARG A 90 5.56 13.19 9.32
N LYS A 91 6.18 12.67 10.38
CA LYS A 91 6.86 11.37 10.29
C LYS A 91 5.84 10.27 10.03
N LEU A 92 6.28 9.23 9.33
CA LEU A 92 5.54 7.98 9.23
C LEU A 92 5.55 7.28 10.59
N ASP A 93 4.42 6.66 10.92
CA ASP A 93 4.25 5.91 12.15
C ASP A 93 5.12 4.65 12.06
N THR A 94 6.21 4.64 12.81
CA THR A 94 7.19 3.54 12.78
C THR A 94 6.90 2.58 13.91
N PRO A 95 6.80 1.26 13.64
CA PRO A 95 6.67 0.27 14.69
C PRO A 95 7.80 0.39 15.73
N ALA A 96 7.49 0.05 16.99
CA ALA A 96 8.51 0.00 18.02
C ALA A 96 9.63 -0.96 17.63
N ALA A 97 10.87 -0.64 18.02
CA ALA A 97 12.01 -1.52 17.75
C ALA A 97 11.79 -2.88 18.40
N ALA A 98 11.93 -3.94 17.60
CA ALA A 98 11.81 -5.33 18.03
C ALA A 98 13.05 -6.13 17.64
N ALA A 99 13.36 -7.17 18.43
CA ALA A 99 14.46 -8.07 18.11
C ALA A 99 14.15 -8.86 16.84
N CYS A 100 15.10 -8.93 15.91
CA CYS A 100 14.91 -9.62 14.65
C CYS A 100 14.63 -11.12 14.86
N PRO A 101 13.53 -11.68 14.33
CA PRO A 101 13.16 -13.08 14.57
C PRO A 101 14.12 -14.05 13.87
N SER A 102 14.73 -13.63 12.76
CA SER A 102 15.79 -14.36 12.07
C SER A 102 16.48 -13.46 11.03
N ARG A 103 17.80 -13.65 10.85
CA ARG A 103 18.55 -13.08 9.73
C ARG A 103 18.49 -13.94 8.47
N ASP A 104 18.33 -15.26 8.65
CA ASP A 104 18.05 -16.18 7.56
C ASP A 104 16.63 -15.94 7.03
N PHE A 105 16.49 -15.76 5.73
CA PHE A 105 15.23 -15.33 5.12
C PHE A 105 14.14 -16.39 5.21
N ASP A 106 14.46 -17.66 5.03
CA ASP A 106 13.45 -18.74 5.03
C ASP A 106 12.93 -18.97 6.46
N GLN A 107 13.81 -18.94 7.45
CA GLN A 107 13.43 -18.93 8.87
C GLN A 107 12.67 -17.66 9.27
N PHE A 108 13.02 -16.50 8.69
CA PHE A 108 12.27 -15.27 8.91
C PHE A 108 10.85 -15.40 8.35
N LEU A 109 10.72 -15.84 7.10
CA LEU A 109 9.45 -15.90 6.39
C LEU A 109 8.46 -16.87 7.05
N SER A 110 8.94 -18.02 7.51
CA SER A 110 8.10 -18.98 8.25
C SER A 110 7.60 -18.40 9.58
N LYS A 111 8.44 -17.69 10.35
CA LYS A 111 8.02 -17.00 11.58
C LYS A 111 7.07 -15.83 11.29
N PHE A 112 7.40 -15.02 10.30
CA PHE A 112 6.58 -13.89 9.86
C PHE A 112 5.17 -14.37 9.46
N ALA A 113 5.09 -15.46 8.70
CA ALA A 113 3.82 -16.00 8.24
C ALA A 113 3.07 -16.80 9.31
N SER A 114 3.68 -17.20 10.43
CA SER A 114 2.97 -17.94 11.50
C SER A 114 2.32 -17.03 12.54
N ASP A 115 2.86 -15.83 12.78
CA ASP A 115 2.42 -14.90 13.82
C ASP A 115 2.02 -13.53 13.23
N THR A 116 0.74 -13.17 13.35
CA THR A 116 0.20 -11.89 12.84
C THR A 116 0.71 -10.67 13.57
N SER A 117 1.04 -10.79 14.86
CA SER A 117 1.64 -9.72 15.65
C SER A 117 3.08 -9.45 15.20
N LEU A 118 3.82 -10.54 14.96
CA LEU A 118 5.16 -10.46 14.38
C LEU A 118 5.10 -9.86 12.97
N ALA A 119 4.17 -10.32 12.12
CA ALA A 119 4.00 -9.79 10.78
C ALA A 119 3.78 -8.27 10.78
N ARG A 120 2.90 -7.76 11.66
CA ARG A 120 2.66 -6.32 11.83
C ARG A 120 3.92 -5.57 12.25
N THR A 121 4.71 -6.15 13.15
CA THR A 121 5.95 -5.54 13.65
C THR A 121 7.04 -5.46 12.57
N PHE A 122 7.12 -6.49 11.71
CA PHE A 122 8.10 -6.59 10.64
C PHE A 122 7.55 -6.21 9.26
N THR A 123 6.53 -5.36 9.24
CA THR A 123 6.04 -4.68 8.03
C THR A 123 6.56 -3.24 8.07
N ALA A 124 7.08 -2.74 6.95
CA ALA A 124 7.55 -1.37 6.86
C ALA A 124 6.41 -0.38 7.17
N PRO A 125 6.69 0.83 7.71
CA PRO A 125 5.68 1.83 8.10
C PRO A 125 4.60 2.07 7.05
N VAL A 126 5.01 2.00 5.78
CA VAL A 126 4.11 1.93 4.63
C VAL A 126 4.53 0.79 3.70
N VAL A 127 3.55 0.09 3.15
CA VAL A 127 3.72 -0.95 2.13
C VAL A 127 3.35 -0.36 0.78
N LYS A 128 4.24 -0.47 -0.21
CA LYS A 128 3.92 -0.07 -1.59
C LYS A 128 3.06 -1.15 -2.21
N VAL A 129 1.82 -0.82 -2.57
CA VAL A 129 0.87 -1.74 -3.18
C VAL A 129 0.62 -1.29 -4.62
N VAL A 130 0.64 -2.22 -5.56
CA VAL A 130 0.18 -1.96 -6.93
C VAL A 130 -1.29 -2.35 -7.00
N GLU A 131 -2.16 -1.37 -7.13
CA GLU A 131 -3.60 -1.57 -7.31
C GLU A 131 -3.95 -1.53 -8.80
N LEU A 132 -5.07 -2.16 -9.18
CA LEU A 132 -5.66 -2.00 -10.51
C LEU A 132 -6.65 -0.83 -10.48
N LEU A 133 -6.40 0.21 -11.26
CA LEU A 133 -7.40 1.22 -11.57
C LEU A 133 -8.16 0.78 -12.82
N SER A 134 -9.44 0.46 -12.64
CA SER A 134 -10.37 0.13 -13.72
C SER A 134 -11.31 1.32 -13.96
N ASP A 135 -11.20 1.94 -15.12
CA ASP A 135 -12.09 3.03 -15.53
C ASP A 135 -12.43 2.93 -17.04
N GLY A 136 -13.05 3.97 -17.60
CA GLY A 136 -13.44 4.01 -19.01
C GLY A 136 -12.28 3.92 -20.01
N GLU A 137 -11.02 4.06 -19.55
CA GLU A 137 -9.81 3.91 -20.36
C GLU A 137 -9.18 2.51 -20.25
N GLY A 138 -9.78 1.61 -19.46
CA GLY A 138 -9.32 0.25 -19.21
C GLY A 138 -8.56 0.08 -17.89
N ASP A 139 -7.96 -1.10 -17.73
CA ASP A 139 -7.26 -1.48 -16.52
C ASP A 139 -5.81 -1.01 -16.56
N ARG A 140 -5.39 -0.26 -15.54
CA ARG A 140 -4.00 0.23 -15.41
C ARG A 140 -3.46 0.05 -13.99
N PRO A 141 -2.24 -0.50 -13.83
CA PRO A 141 -1.62 -0.62 -12.52
C PRO A 141 -1.26 0.76 -11.99
N ARG A 142 -1.53 0.98 -10.71
CA ARG A 142 -1.21 2.24 -10.02
C ARG A 142 -0.57 1.96 -8.67
N PRO A 143 0.69 2.40 -8.46
CA PRO A 143 1.34 2.25 -7.17
C PRO A 143 0.76 3.24 -6.15
N VAL A 144 0.44 2.74 -4.97
CA VAL A 144 0.05 3.51 -3.79
C VAL A 144 0.85 3.04 -2.59
N TYR A 145 0.84 3.81 -1.51
CA TYR A 145 1.23 3.32 -0.19
C TYR A 145 -0.02 2.99 0.62
N MET A 146 0.04 1.91 1.39
CA MET A 146 -0.87 1.65 2.52
C MET A 146 -0.08 1.77 3.82
N GLN A 147 -0.70 2.25 4.89
CA GLN A 147 -0.07 2.19 6.22
C GLN A 147 0.04 0.73 6.67
N ALA A 148 1.12 0.38 7.38
CA ALA A 148 1.30 -0.98 7.90
C ALA A 148 0.10 -1.48 8.72
N ALA A 149 -0.52 -0.58 9.49
CA ALA A 149 -1.67 -0.90 10.34
C ALA A 149 -2.94 -1.26 9.55
N ASP A 150 -3.04 -0.75 8.32
CA ASP A 150 -4.19 -0.91 7.43
C ASP A 150 -3.95 -1.98 6.34
N TYR A 151 -2.70 -2.42 6.17
CA TYR A 151 -2.32 -3.39 5.16
C TYR A 151 -2.73 -4.82 5.57
N SER A 152 -3.57 -5.45 4.74
CA SER A 152 -4.08 -6.81 4.93
C SER A 152 -3.84 -7.74 3.72
N GLY A 153 -3.01 -7.30 2.78
CA GLY A 153 -2.73 -7.99 1.51
C GLY A 153 -1.84 -9.22 1.64
N PHE A 154 -1.15 -9.41 2.77
CA PHE A 154 -0.36 -10.62 3.00
C PHE A 154 -1.27 -11.82 3.32
N LYS A 155 -1.47 -12.69 2.33
CA LYS A 155 -2.43 -13.81 2.34
C LYS A 155 -1.76 -15.17 2.51
N VAL A 156 -0.64 -15.22 3.22
CA VAL A 156 0.12 -16.44 3.44
C VAL A 156 0.22 -16.73 4.93
N ARG A 157 -0.06 -17.98 5.32
CA ARG A 157 0.09 -18.50 6.68
C ARG A 157 1.09 -19.64 6.68
N TYR A 158 1.98 -19.70 7.67
CA TYR A 158 2.78 -20.89 7.93
C TYR A 158 2.17 -21.70 9.08
N ALA A 159 1.76 -22.93 8.80
CA ALA A 159 1.12 -23.85 9.73
C ALA A 159 1.47 -25.30 9.33
N ASP A 160 1.52 -26.21 10.30
CA ASP A 160 1.74 -27.65 10.06
C ASP A 160 2.98 -27.98 9.18
N GLY A 161 4.02 -27.15 9.27
CA GLY A 161 5.27 -27.31 8.52
C GLY A 161 5.23 -26.78 7.09
N GLY A 162 4.10 -26.23 6.62
CA GLY A 162 3.90 -25.71 5.27
C GLY A 162 3.38 -24.28 5.23
N PHE A 163 3.45 -23.68 4.04
CA PHE A 163 2.75 -22.42 3.76
C PHE A 163 1.35 -22.74 3.23
N HIS A 164 0.39 -21.88 3.53
CA HIS A 164 -1.01 -22.01 3.15
C HIS A 164 -1.53 -20.64 2.74
N TYR A 165 -2.48 -20.63 1.81
CA TYR A 165 -3.20 -19.41 1.47
C TYR A 165 -4.23 -19.07 2.55
N VAL A 166 -4.45 -17.77 2.75
CA VAL A 166 -5.47 -17.23 3.63
C VAL A 166 -6.40 -16.37 2.79
N ASP A 167 -7.70 -16.65 2.81
CA ASP A 167 -8.66 -15.89 2.02
C ASP A 167 -9.02 -14.52 2.63
N GLY A 168 -10.04 -13.87 2.06
CA GLY A 168 -10.55 -12.59 2.55
C GLY A 168 -11.24 -12.67 3.92
N GLU A 169 -11.76 -13.85 4.28
CA GLU A 169 -12.47 -14.10 5.54
C GLU A 169 -11.52 -14.61 6.64
N GLY A 170 -10.28 -14.93 6.27
CA GLY A 170 -9.26 -15.44 7.18
C GLY A 170 -9.20 -16.97 7.24
N ALA A 171 -9.94 -17.68 6.39
CA ALA A 171 -9.89 -19.12 6.33
C ALA A 171 -8.58 -19.57 5.67
N ILE A 172 -7.98 -20.63 6.23
CA ILE A 172 -6.72 -21.20 5.75
C ILE A 172 -7.05 -22.33 4.79
N ASP A 173 -6.51 -22.27 3.57
CA ASP A 173 -6.60 -23.37 2.61
C ASP A 173 -5.88 -24.61 3.15
N ALA A 174 -6.55 -25.76 3.15
CA ALA A 174 -5.97 -27.02 3.60
C ALA A 174 -4.80 -27.46 2.70
N SER A 175 -4.78 -27.04 1.44
CA SER A 175 -3.74 -27.37 0.48
C SER A 175 -2.48 -26.56 0.76
N PRO A 176 -1.30 -27.21 0.79
CA PRO A 176 -0.05 -26.49 0.95
C PRO A 176 0.21 -25.60 -0.28
N LEU A 177 0.50 -24.34 -0.01
CA LEU A 177 0.88 -23.32 -0.97
C LEU A 177 2.38 -23.39 -1.25
N ARG A 178 2.74 -23.61 -2.51
CA ARG A 178 4.15 -23.59 -2.92
C ARG A 178 4.61 -22.15 -3.18
N LEU A 179 5.47 -21.65 -2.32
CA LEU A 179 6.14 -20.37 -2.53
C LEU A 179 7.37 -20.52 -3.43
N LYS A 180 7.56 -19.57 -4.34
CA LYS A 180 8.79 -19.35 -5.10
C LYS A 180 9.49 -18.11 -4.54
N VAL A 181 10.57 -18.33 -3.81
CA VAL A 181 11.43 -17.25 -3.31
C VAL A 181 12.54 -16.95 -4.30
N SER A 182 12.63 -15.71 -4.76
CA SER A 182 13.67 -15.23 -5.68
C SER A 182 14.57 -14.21 -4.98
N LYS A 183 15.88 -14.34 -5.17
CA LYS A 183 16.89 -13.38 -4.69
C LYS A 183 17.08 -12.28 -5.75
N GLU A 184 16.47 -11.12 -5.54
CA GLU A 184 16.63 -9.95 -6.43
C GLU A 184 17.95 -9.20 -6.16
N SER A 185 18.39 -9.16 -4.90
CA SER A 185 19.71 -8.62 -4.52
C SER A 185 20.19 -9.26 -3.20
N GLN A 186 21.30 -8.78 -2.63
CA GLN A 186 21.73 -9.20 -1.28
C GLN A 186 20.61 -8.95 -0.25
N ASP A 187 20.03 -7.76 -0.29
CA ASP A 187 19.08 -7.23 0.69
C ASP A 187 17.63 -7.25 0.21
N LYS A 188 17.33 -7.89 -0.93
CA LYS A 188 15.96 -7.99 -1.46
C LYS A 188 15.56 -9.41 -1.78
N ARG A 189 14.35 -9.79 -1.39
CA ARG A 189 13.72 -11.08 -1.70
C ARG A 189 12.33 -10.84 -2.24
N LEU A 190 11.95 -11.63 -3.23
CA LEU A 190 10.62 -11.62 -3.80
C LEU A 190 10.00 -12.99 -3.61
N VAL A 191 8.91 -13.03 -2.87
CA VAL A 191 8.10 -14.22 -2.62
C VAL A 191 6.96 -14.20 -3.62
N ARG A 192 6.81 -15.25 -4.43
CA ARG A 192 5.68 -15.41 -5.34
C ARG A 192 4.94 -16.69 -5.08
N TYR A 193 3.65 -16.71 -5.37
CA TYR A 193 2.88 -17.94 -5.48
C TYR A 193 1.82 -17.82 -6.56
N GLY A 194 1.43 -18.97 -7.12
CA GLY A 194 0.28 -19.09 -8.00
C GLY A 194 -0.89 -19.66 -7.22
N LEU A 195 -2.09 -19.18 -7.52
CA LEU A 195 -3.32 -19.69 -6.95
C LEU A 195 -4.37 -19.78 -8.06
N ASN A 196 -4.82 -21.00 -8.39
CA ASN A 196 -5.68 -21.27 -9.55
C ASN A 196 -5.09 -20.73 -10.87
N MET A 197 -5.94 -20.20 -11.76
CA MET A 197 -5.52 -19.53 -13.01
C MET A 197 -5.15 -18.05 -12.81
N SER A 198 -5.11 -17.55 -11.57
CA SER A 198 -4.76 -16.16 -11.29
C SER A 198 -3.25 -15.97 -11.41
N GLU A 199 -2.85 -14.98 -12.20
CA GLU A 199 -1.45 -14.56 -12.31
C GLU A 199 -1.03 -13.81 -11.04
N GLY A 200 0.07 -14.27 -10.42
CA GLY A 200 1.00 -13.45 -9.66
C GLY A 200 0.46 -12.79 -8.39
N ASN A 201 0.44 -13.54 -7.28
CA ASN A 201 0.51 -12.91 -5.96
C ASN A 201 1.97 -12.84 -5.54
N SER A 202 2.43 -11.67 -5.12
CA SER A 202 3.82 -11.51 -4.75
C SER A 202 4.04 -10.52 -3.61
N TYR A 203 5.13 -10.72 -2.88
CA TYR A 203 5.53 -9.88 -1.77
C TYR A 203 7.02 -9.63 -1.83
N ARG A 204 7.42 -8.36 -1.74
CA ARG A 204 8.83 -7.97 -1.64
C ARG A 204 9.21 -7.73 -0.19
N PHE A 205 10.32 -8.35 0.20
CA PHE A 205 10.95 -8.14 1.48
C PHE A 205 12.31 -7.49 1.29
N GLU A 206 12.62 -6.49 2.12
CA GLU A 206 13.91 -5.79 2.12
C GLU A 206 14.61 -5.98 3.46
N ASN A 207 15.92 -6.23 3.44
CA ASN A 207 16.75 -6.30 4.63
C ASN A 207 17.18 -4.89 5.02
N THR A 208 16.75 -4.44 6.20
CA THR A 208 17.14 -3.17 6.79
C THR A 208 17.85 -3.43 8.11
N ASN A 209 19.10 -2.99 8.22
CA ASN A 209 19.90 -3.13 9.44
C ASN A 209 20.00 -4.57 9.97
N GLY A 210 20.06 -5.56 9.06
CA GLY A 210 20.20 -6.96 9.42
C GLY A 210 18.89 -7.64 9.78
N CYS A 211 17.74 -7.07 9.44
CA CYS A 211 16.44 -7.74 9.57
C CYS A 211 15.54 -7.52 8.36
N TRP A 212 14.72 -8.51 8.03
CA TRP A 212 13.80 -8.45 6.90
C TRP A 212 12.51 -7.72 7.28
N LEU A 213 11.98 -6.95 6.33
CA LEU A 213 10.69 -6.27 6.44
C LEU A 213 9.88 -6.50 5.18
N LEU A 214 8.56 -6.68 5.30
CA LEU A 214 7.65 -6.60 4.16
C LEU A 214 7.54 -5.14 3.70
N THR A 215 7.81 -4.87 2.42
CA THR A 215 7.87 -3.50 1.89
C THR A 215 7.00 -3.26 0.66
N GLU A 216 6.70 -4.30 -0.13
CA GLU A 216 5.85 -4.16 -1.31
C GLU A 216 4.93 -5.36 -1.54
N ASP A 217 3.81 -5.05 -2.15
CA ASP A 217 2.84 -5.95 -2.79
C ASP A 217 2.78 -5.53 -4.28
N PRO A 218 3.74 -6.00 -5.11
CA PRO A 218 4.09 -5.34 -6.36
C PRO A 218 3.28 -5.81 -7.57
N GLU A 219 2.42 -6.81 -7.42
CA GLU A 219 1.57 -7.34 -8.49
C GLU A 219 0.11 -7.04 -8.11
N ALA A 220 -0.63 -6.37 -9.00
CA ALA A 220 -2.05 -6.14 -8.77
C ALA A 220 -2.78 -7.49 -8.80
N PRO A 221 -3.86 -7.67 -8.01
CA PRO A 221 -4.69 -8.85 -8.14
C PRO A 221 -5.17 -8.98 -9.59
N ALA A 222 -4.88 -10.12 -10.24
CA ALA A 222 -5.43 -10.40 -11.56
C ALA A 222 -6.97 -10.56 -11.45
N PRO A 223 -7.75 -10.01 -12.40
CA PRO A 223 -9.21 -10.18 -12.44
C PRO A 223 -9.66 -11.64 -12.61
#